data_AF-A0A3S3TLW5-F1
#
_entry.id   AF-A0A3S3TLW5-F1
#
_cell.length_a   1.000
_cell.length_b   1.000
_cell.length_c   1.000
_cell.angle_alpha   90.00
_cell.angle_beta   90.00
_cell.angle_gamma   90.00
#
_symmetry.space_group_name_H-M   'P 1'
#
loop_
_entity.id
_entity.type
_entity.pdbx_description
1 polymer ?
#
loop_
_entity_poly.entity_id
_entity_poly.type
_entity_poly.pdbx_seq_one_letter_code
_entity_poly.pdbx_strand_id
1 'polypeptide(L)'
;MSASAQDFRPDIEGLRAVAVAGVVACHFGLAALPGGFAGVDIFFVISGLVSFILWAWPTNVSQPWAFYFSPLRAWEFAAGGLASMAPARLLQARPLLGRALSLAGLTMIGTAYLTFSEDAPFPGFLALLPVAGAVLLLKAGAAGARDGYSPDSERNWVNAALALPPLQWSGRLSYSIHLWHWPVIVYAGMLAPELTPIERLHCLALTLALSALTCHLIENPIRRNGWLMANAARAPVPVLLLTGTGVAAAHGNARLAVRDLDP
;
A
#
# COMPACT_ATOMS: atom_id res chain seq x y z
N MET A 1 12.54 -26.98 31.13
CA MET A 1 13.08 -25.95 30.22
C MET A 1 11.99 -24.91 30.03
N SER A 2 12.11 -23.78 30.73
CA SER A 2 11.10 -22.72 30.84
C SER A 2 11.19 -21.79 29.62
N ALA A 3 10.06 -21.57 28.94
CA ALA A 3 9.92 -20.58 27.88
C ALA A 3 10.21 -19.17 28.44
N SER A 4 11.08 -18.41 27.79
CA SER A 4 11.33 -17.01 28.13
C SER A 4 10.06 -16.19 27.88
N ALA A 5 9.57 -15.53 28.92
CA ALA A 5 8.54 -14.50 28.79
C ALA A 5 8.99 -13.48 27.74
N GLN A 6 8.12 -13.15 26.78
CA GLN A 6 8.35 -12.06 25.85
C GLN A 6 8.59 -10.77 26.66
N ASP A 7 9.70 -10.07 26.40
CA ASP A 7 10.04 -8.80 27.06
C ASP A 7 8.91 -7.78 26.85
N PHE A 8 8.06 -7.64 27.87
CA PHE A 8 6.98 -6.66 27.91
C PHE A 8 7.58 -5.26 28.09
N ARG A 9 7.26 -4.34 27.17
CA ARG A 9 7.79 -2.97 27.11
C ARG A 9 6.72 -1.95 27.52
N PRO A 10 6.52 -1.71 28.83
CA PRO A 10 5.44 -0.85 29.35
C PRO A 10 5.58 0.61 28.91
N ASP A 11 6.80 1.04 28.58
CA ASP A 11 7.11 2.36 28.02
C ASP A 11 6.46 2.57 26.64
N ILE A 12 6.48 1.54 25.78
CA ILE A 12 5.87 1.59 24.45
C ILE A 12 4.34 1.59 24.55
N GLU A 13 3.79 0.81 25.48
CA GLU A 13 2.33 0.76 25.70
C GLU A 13 1.79 2.08 26.27
N GLY A 14 2.51 2.68 27.22
CA GLY A 14 2.19 4.00 27.75
C GLY A 14 2.20 5.09 26.67
N LEU A 15 3.21 5.08 25.78
CA LEU A 15 3.29 6.02 24.68
C LEU A 15 2.15 5.86 23.66
N ARG A 16 1.75 4.61 23.35
CA ARG A 16 0.57 4.33 22.52
C ARG A 16 -0.72 4.82 23.17
N ALA A 17 -0.89 4.60 24.47
CA ALA A 17 -2.07 5.05 25.21
C ALA A 17 -2.21 6.59 25.18
N VAL A 18 -1.11 7.32 25.36
CA VAL A 18 -1.09 8.79 25.26
C VAL A 18 -1.42 9.26 23.84
N ALA A 19 -0.85 8.61 22.81
CA ALA A 19 -1.15 8.93 21.41
C ALA A 19 -2.63 8.70 21.06
N VAL A 20 -3.21 7.57 21.50
CA VAL A 20 -4.63 7.25 21.30
C VAL A 20 -5.53 8.23 22.05
N ALA A 21 -5.21 8.55 23.31
CA ALA A 21 -5.97 9.52 24.10
C ALA A 21 -6.00 10.92 23.45
N GLY A 22 -4.87 11.37 22.87
CA GLY A 22 -4.79 12.62 22.11
C GLY A 22 -5.67 12.63 20.85
N VAL A 23 -5.69 11.52 20.10
CA VAL A 23 -6.55 11.36 18.90
C VAL A 23 -8.03 11.33 19.28
N VAL A 24 -8.39 10.64 20.37
CA VAL A 24 -9.76 10.55 20.88
C VAL A 24 -10.24 11.93 21.37
N ALA A 25 -9.44 12.66 22.15
CA ALA A 25 -9.79 14.01 22.62
C ALA A 25 -10.04 14.99 21.46
N CYS A 26 -9.28 14.88 20.37
CA CYS A 26 -9.47 15.68 19.15
C CYS A 26 -10.84 15.40 18.48
N HIS A 27 -11.29 14.14 18.45
CA HIS A 27 -12.61 13.77 17.91
C HIS A 27 -13.79 14.26 18.76
N PHE A 28 -13.57 14.53 20.05
CA PHE A 28 -14.58 15.07 20.97
C PHE A 28 -14.63 16.62 21.03
N GLY A 29 -13.97 17.31 20.09
CA GLY A 29 -14.06 18.77 19.99
C GLY A 29 -13.25 19.54 21.03
N LEU A 30 -12.37 18.87 21.79
CA LEU A 30 -11.38 19.51 22.69
C LEU A 30 -10.19 20.06 21.88
N ALA A 31 -10.49 20.91 20.89
CA ALA A 31 -9.54 21.44 19.91
C ALA A 31 -8.72 22.65 20.45
N ALA A 32 -8.26 22.59 21.70
CA ALA A 32 -7.38 23.62 22.28
C ALA A 32 -5.88 23.27 22.17
N LEU A 33 -5.53 22.07 21.67
CA LEU A 33 -4.14 21.65 21.48
C LEU A 33 -3.85 21.41 19.99
N PRO A 34 -2.91 22.16 19.37
CA PRO A 34 -2.49 21.95 17.98
C PRO A 34 -1.80 20.58 17.72
N GLY A 35 -1.79 19.67 18.69
CA GLY A 35 -1.09 18.38 18.68
C GLY A 35 -1.93 17.16 18.26
N GLY A 36 -3.13 17.31 17.71
CA GLY A 36 -3.95 16.17 17.25
C GLY A 36 -3.24 15.29 16.20
N PHE A 37 -2.36 15.88 15.38
CA PHE A 37 -1.51 15.15 14.42
C PHE A 37 -0.30 14.48 15.06
N ALA A 38 0.15 14.94 16.23
CA ALA A 38 1.31 14.36 16.91
C ALA A 38 1.06 12.90 17.31
N GLY A 39 -0.17 12.54 17.69
CA GLY A 39 -0.54 11.14 17.97
C GLY A 39 -0.44 10.24 16.73
N VAL A 40 -0.78 10.77 15.55
CA VAL A 40 -0.66 10.07 14.26
C VAL A 40 0.80 9.95 13.83
N ASP A 41 1.59 11.02 14.00
CA ASP A 41 3.03 11.03 13.74
C ASP A 41 3.75 10.01 14.62
N ILE A 42 3.47 10.02 15.93
CA ILE A 42 4.03 9.09 16.92
C ILE A 42 3.63 7.65 16.56
N PHE A 43 2.37 7.42 16.16
CA PHE A 43 1.92 6.11 15.71
C PHE A 43 2.73 5.61 14.52
N PHE A 44 2.83 6.39 13.44
CA PHE A 44 3.59 6.01 12.25
C PHE A 44 5.07 5.80 12.55
N VAL A 45 5.69 6.65 13.38
CA VAL A 45 7.09 6.51 13.77
C VAL A 45 7.31 5.22 14.55
N ILE A 46 6.51 4.94 15.58
CA ILE A 46 6.70 3.73 16.41
C ILE A 46 6.38 2.48 15.62
N SER A 47 5.22 2.43 14.95
CA SER A 47 4.84 1.24 14.16
C SER A 47 5.80 1.01 13.01
N GLY A 48 6.27 2.09 12.37
CA GLY A 48 7.25 2.03 11.30
C GLY A 48 8.61 1.56 11.78
N LEU A 49 9.13 2.08 12.89
CA LEU A 49 10.40 1.62 13.47
C LEU A 49 10.33 0.17 13.90
N VAL A 50 9.27 -0.24 14.59
CA VAL A 50 9.06 -1.64 15.00
C VAL A 50 8.99 -2.54 13.77
N SER A 51 8.19 -2.15 12.76
CA SER A 51 8.09 -2.86 11.48
C SER A 51 9.45 -2.99 10.79
N PHE A 52 10.23 -1.91 10.72
CA PHE A 52 11.56 -1.87 10.11
C PHE A 52 12.57 -2.75 10.84
N ILE A 53 12.59 -2.70 12.18
CA ILE A 53 13.49 -3.52 13.01
C ILE A 53 13.11 -5.00 12.89
N LEU A 54 11.82 -5.33 13.01
CA LEU A 54 11.33 -6.70 12.85
C LEU A 54 11.53 -7.26 11.44
N TRP A 55 11.59 -6.38 10.44
CA TRP A 55 11.86 -6.72 9.06
C TRP A 55 13.36 -6.91 8.77
N ALA A 56 14.23 -6.16 9.44
CA ALA A 56 15.68 -6.29 9.29
C ALA A 56 16.21 -7.64 9.83
N TRP A 57 15.45 -8.31 10.71
CA TRP A 57 15.82 -9.56 11.36
C TRP A 57 15.67 -10.85 10.51
N PRO A 58 14.66 -11.05 9.61
CA PRO A 58 14.36 -12.35 9.02
C PRO A 58 14.37 -12.42 7.47
N THR A 59 14.86 -11.42 6.73
CA THR A 59 14.85 -11.51 5.24
C THR A 59 15.61 -12.75 4.72
N ASN A 60 16.66 -13.18 5.43
CA ASN A 60 17.43 -14.40 5.08
C ASN A 60 16.82 -15.71 5.61
N VAL A 61 15.74 -15.65 6.40
CA VAL A 61 15.09 -16.84 6.99
C VAL A 61 13.94 -17.33 6.10
N SER A 62 13.11 -16.41 5.60
CA SER A 62 12.08 -16.75 4.60
C SER A 62 11.61 -15.52 3.83
N GLN A 63 11.98 -15.45 2.54
CA GLN A 63 11.59 -14.38 1.63
C GLN A 63 10.06 -14.25 1.46
N PRO A 64 9.27 -15.33 1.35
CA PRO A 64 7.81 -15.25 1.30
C PRO A 64 7.19 -14.59 2.55
N TRP A 65 7.66 -14.93 3.74
CA TRP A 65 7.15 -14.31 4.97
C TRP A 65 7.48 -12.82 5.03
N ALA A 66 8.70 -12.42 4.64
CA ALA A 66 9.07 -11.01 4.57
C ALA A 66 8.23 -10.22 3.56
N PHE A 67 7.83 -10.85 2.45
CA PHE A 67 7.05 -10.21 1.38
C PHE A 67 5.54 -10.15 1.69
N TYR A 68 4.94 -11.26 2.16
CA TYR A 68 3.49 -11.39 2.34
C TYR A 68 2.99 -10.96 3.72
N PHE A 69 3.85 -10.95 4.75
CA PHE A 69 3.43 -10.57 6.10
C PHE A 69 3.39 -9.05 6.25
N SER A 70 2.20 -8.48 6.07
CA SER A 70 1.97 -7.03 6.03
C SER A 70 2.54 -6.22 7.21
N PRO A 71 2.61 -6.73 8.47
CA PRO A 71 3.22 -5.97 9.56
C PRO A 71 4.70 -5.65 9.33
N LEU A 72 5.45 -6.48 8.61
CA LEU A 72 6.86 -6.23 8.30
C LEU A 72 7.07 -5.18 7.19
N ARG A 73 5.99 -4.77 6.53
CA ARG A 73 6.00 -3.78 5.46
C ARG A 73 5.35 -2.45 5.86
N ALA A 74 4.79 -2.38 7.06
CA ALA A 74 4.14 -1.18 7.58
C ALA A 74 5.10 0.04 7.62
N TRP A 75 6.41 -0.18 7.75
CA TRP A 75 7.41 0.89 7.71
C TRP A 75 7.44 1.65 6.37
N GLU A 76 7.15 0.99 5.25
CA GLU A 76 7.11 1.60 3.92
C GLU A 76 5.99 2.67 3.87
N PHE A 77 4.82 2.31 4.40
CA PHE A 77 3.67 3.21 4.52
C PHE A 77 3.92 4.33 5.53
N ALA A 78 4.57 4.02 6.65
CA ALA A 78 4.94 5.03 7.64
C ALA A 78 5.92 6.07 7.05
N ALA A 79 6.92 5.64 6.29
CA ALA A 79 7.84 6.54 5.61
C ALA A 79 7.13 7.49 4.64
N GLY A 80 6.23 6.96 3.81
CA GLY A 80 5.41 7.77 2.89
C GLY A 80 4.45 8.73 3.62
N GLY A 81 3.79 8.25 4.68
CA GLY A 81 2.89 9.04 5.52
C GLY A 81 3.61 10.22 6.16
N LEU A 82 4.73 9.97 6.85
CA LEU A 82 5.56 11.01 7.47
C LEU A 82 6.10 12.01 6.44
N ALA A 83 6.52 11.52 5.26
CA ALA A 83 6.99 12.39 4.18
C ALA A 83 5.90 13.36 3.69
N SER A 84 4.65 12.90 3.61
CA SER A 84 3.50 13.72 3.20
C SER A 84 3.09 14.76 4.24
N MET A 85 3.24 14.45 5.52
CA MET A 85 2.88 15.34 6.64
C MET A 85 3.96 16.38 6.92
N ALA A 86 5.22 16.06 6.64
CA ALA A 86 6.32 16.98 6.85
C ALA A 86 6.17 18.26 5.99
N PRO A 87 6.36 19.46 6.55
CA PRO A 87 6.23 20.71 5.79
C PRO A 87 7.25 20.78 4.64
N ALA A 88 6.79 21.23 3.46
CA ALA A 88 7.61 21.31 2.25
C ALA A 88 8.16 22.73 1.99
N ARG A 89 8.30 23.56 3.03
CA ARG A 89 8.66 24.99 2.95
C ARG A 89 9.93 25.25 2.13
N LEU A 90 10.97 24.42 2.34
CA LEU A 90 12.23 24.54 1.60
C LEU A 90 12.07 24.25 0.10
N LEU A 91 11.26 23.26 -0.26
CA LEU A 91 11.00 22.88 -1.65
C LEU A 91 10.10 23.88 -2.37
N GLN A 92 9.18 24.50 -1.63
CA GLN A 92 8.39 25.64 -2.10
C GLN A 92 9.28 26.85 -2.43
N ALA A 93 10.27 27.13 -1.56
CA ALA A 93 11.23 28.19 -1.78
C ALA A 93 12.26 27.87 -2.88
N ARG A 94 12.58 26.60 -3.11
CA ARG A 94 13.59 26.14 -4.07
C ARG A 94 13.00 25.14 -5.07
N PRO A 95 12.32 25.60 -6.14
CA PRO A 95 11.64 24.71 -7.09
C PRO A 95 12.61 23.78 -7.84
N LEU A 96 13.84 24.21 -8.11
CA LEU A 96 14.88 23.36 -8.72
C LEU A 96 15.21 22.15 -7.85
N LEU A 97 15.24 22.34 -6.52
CA LEU A 97 15.45 21.23 -5.59
C LEU A 97 14.29 20.26 -5.64
N GLY A 98 13.03 20.74 -5.71
CA GLY A 98 11.86 19.89 -5.91
C GLY A 98 11.96 19.04 -7.18
N ARG A 99 12.35 19.64 -8.32
CA ARG A 99 12.56 18.93 -9.59
C ARG A 99 13.66 17.87 -9.47
N ALA A 100 14.79 18.23 -8.87
CA ALA A 100 15.91 17.32 -8.68
C ALA A 100 15.52 16.12 -7.81
N LEU A 101 14.76 16.34 -6.72
CA LEU A 101 14.25 15.28 -5.87
C LEU A 101 13.25 14.38 -6.60
N SER A 102 12.35 14.94 -7.41
CA SER A 102 11.41 14.13 -8.21
C SER A 102 12.11 13.29 -9.25
N LEU A 103 13.09 13.85 -9.96
CA LEU A 103 13.87 13.10 -10.93
C LEU A 103 14.70 12.02 -10.23
N ALA A 104 15.38 12.34 -9.13
CA ALA A 104 16.11 11.37 -8.33
C ALA A 104 15.19 10.24 -7.87
N GLY A 105 14.01 10.56 -7.34
CA GLY A 105 13.05 9.56 -6.88
C GLY A 105 12.53 8.66 -8.01
N LEU A 106 12.21 9.25 -9.16
CA LEU A 106 11.78 8.50 -10.35
C LEU A 106 12.91 7.60 -10.87
N THR A 107 14.16 8.10 -10.90
CA THR A 107 15.33 7.32 -11.27
C THR A 107 15.56 6.16 -10.29
N MET A 108 15.41 6.37 -8.98
CA MET A 108 15.55 5.29 -7.99
C MET A 108 14.50 4.18 -8.20
N ILE A 109 13.25 4.55 -8.45
CA ILE A 109 12.17 3.59 -8.76
C ILE A 109 12.45 2.88 -10.08
N GLY A 110 12.84 3.61 -11.12
CA GLY A 110 13.19 3.04 -12.43
C GLY A 110 14.36 2.07 -12.34
N THR A 111 15.42 2.42 -11.59
CA THR A 111 16.56 1.54 -11.34
C THR A 111 16.13 0.28 -10.59
N ALA A 112 15.30 0.40 -9.55
CA ALA A 112 14.78 -0.77 -8.84
C ALA A 112 13.97 -1.68 -9.79
N TYR A 113 13.11 -1.11 -10.63
CA TYR A 113 12.31 -1.86 -11.61
C TYR A 113 13.16 -2.58 -12.67
N LEU A 114 14.24 -1.95 -13.13
CA LEU A 114 15.07 -2.48 -14.21
C LEU A 114 16.18 -3.43 -13.73
N THR A 115 16.58 -3.37 -12.46
CA THR A 115 17.72 -4.15 -11.94
C THR A 115 17.33 -5.27 -10.98
N PHE A 116 16.14 -5.22 -10.35
CA PHE A 116 15.73 -6.28 -9.44
C PHE A 116 15.14 -7.46 -10.22
N SER A 117 15.72 -8.64 -10.04
CA SER A 117 15.24 -9.89 -10.63
C SER A 117 14.28 -10.64 -9.68
N GLU A 118 13.57 -11.63 -10.21
CA GLU A 118 12.69 -12.51 -9.42
C GLU A 118 13.45 -13.30 -8.35
N ASP A 119 14.73 -13.60 -8.60
CA ASP A 119 15.62 -14.31 -7.67
C ASP A 119 16.27 -13.39 -6.61
N ALA A 120 16.06 -12.08 -6.71
CA ALA A 120 16.64 -11.14 -5.76
C ALA A 120 16.01 -11.34 -4.36
N PRO A 121 16.76 -11.14 -3.27
CA PRO A 121 16.24 -11.21 -1.91
C PRO A 121 15.39 -9.97 -1.56
N PHE A 122 14.33 -9.74 -2.34
CA PHE A 122 13.35 -8.67 -2.17
C PHE A 122 12.24 -9.13 -1.21
N PRO A 123 11.71 -8.30 -0.27
CA PRO A 123 11.94 -6.87 -0.11
C PRO A 123 13.35 -6.50 0.34
N GLY A 124 13.87 -7.06 1.44
CA GLY A 124 15.26 -6.86 1.92
C GLY A 124 15.83 -5.43 1.86
N PHE A 125 17.13 -5.24 2.04
CA PHE A 125 17.70 -3.89 1.89
C PHE A 125 17.42 -3.25 0.51
N LEU A 126 17.12 -4.07 -0.49
CA LEU A 126 16.68 -3.64 -1.82
C LEU A 126 15.41 -2.77 -1.79
N ALA A 127 14.47 -3.00 -0.87
CA ALA A 127 13.25 -2.21 -0.72
C ALA A 127 13.51 -0.76 -0.29
N LEU A 128 14.65 -0.46 0.33
CA LEU A 128 15.02 0.92 0.67
C LEU A 128 15.09 1.82 -0.57
N LEU A 129 15.58 1.30 -1.69
CA LEU A 129 15.75 2.06 -2.92
C LEU A 129 14.40 2.56 -3.50
N PRO A 130 13.41 1.71 -3.81
CA PRO A 130 12.11 2.18 -4.29
C PRO A 130 11.32 2.96 -3.23
N VAL A 131 11.45 2.63 -1.94
CA VAL A 131 10.75 3.36 -0.86
C VAL A 131 11.30 4.78 -0.72
N ALA A 132 12.63 4.96 -0.70
CA ALA A 132 13.23 6.28 -0.70
C ALA A 132 12.85 7.05 -1.96
N GLY A 133 12.84 6.40 -3.13
CA GLY A 133 12.39 7.02 -4.37
C GLY A 133 10.94 7.53 -4.30
N ALA A 134 10.02 6.72 -3.75
CA ALA A 134 8.64 7.11 -3.54
C ALA A 134 8.49 8.28 -2.54
N VAL A 135 9.24 8.25 -1.42
CA VAL A 135 9.29 9.33 -0.44
C VAL A 135 9.72 10.66 -1.06
N LEU A 136 10.76 10.65 -1.91
CA LEU A 136 11.23 11.84 -2.60
C LEU A 136 10.17 12.43 -3.54
N LEU A 137 9.51 11.58 -4.33
CA LEU A 137 8.44 11.99 -5.25
C LEU A 137 7.22 12.57 -4.52
N LEU A 138 6.79 11.94 -3.42
CA LEU A 138 5.70 12.40 -2.58
C LEU A 138 6.03 13.76 -1.96
N LYS A 139 7.24 13.89 -1.39
CA LYS A 139 7.68 15.12 -0.74
C LYS A 139 7.79 16.29 -1.72
N ALA A 140 8.31 16.03 -2.92
CA ALA A 140 8.41 17.03 -3.97
C ALA A 140 7.04 17.41 -4.55
N GLY A 141 6.10 16.45 -4.64
CA GLY A 141 4.72 16.71 -5.06
C GLY A 141 3.91 17.53 -4.05
N ALA A 142 4.09 17.27 -2.75
CA ALA A 142 3.42 18.00 -1.67
C ALA A 142 3.80 19.50 -1.65
N ALA A 143 4.99 19.85 -2.14
CA ALA A 143 5.40 21.24 -2.29
C ALA A 143 4.52 22.02 -3.28
N GLY A 144 4.06 21.38 -4.36
CA GLY A 144 3.26 22.00 -5.42
C GLY A 144 1.74 22.02 -5.17
N ALA A 145 1.23 21.23 -4.22
CA ALA A 145 -0.22 21.08 -3.99
C ALA A 145 -0.87 22.23 -3.19
N ARG A 146 -0.08 23.06 -2.48
CA ARG A 146 -0.62 24.16 -1.65
C ARG A 146 -1.04 25.40 -2.44
N ASP A 147 -0.60 25.55 -3.68
CA ASP A 147 -0.91 26.73 -4.51
C ASP A 147 -2.24 26.60 -5.26
N GLY A 148 -3.06 25.60 -4.93
CA GLY A 148 -4.21 25.19 -5.75
C GLY A 148 -3.72 24.54 -7.04
N TYR A 149 -4.57 23.73 -7.67
CA TYR A 149 -4.30 23.23 -9.02
C TYR A 149 -4.34 24.42 -9.99
N SER A 150 -3.20 25.11 -10.14
CA SER A 150 -2.98 26.10 -11.19
C SER A 150 -2.27 25.39 -12.36
N PRO A 151 -2.85 25.38 -13.56
CA PRO A 151 -2.22 24.83 -14.77
C PRO A 151 -0.85 25.47 -15.07
N ASP A 152 -0.60 26.68 -14.54
CA ASP A 152 0.65 27.43 -14.67
C ASP A 152 1.71 27.06 -13.61
N SER A 153 1.49 26.01 -12.81
CA SER A 153 2.51 25.44 -11.90
C SER A 153 3.53 24.62 -12.70
N GLU A 154 4.27 25.29 -13.58
CA GLU A 154 5.42 24.78 -14.35
C GLU A 154 6.61 24.35 -13.47
N ARG A 155 6.45 24.35 -12.14
CA ARG A 155 7.55 24.17 -11.20
C ARG A 155 8.02 22.72 -11.09
N ASN A 156 7.23 21.71 -11.46
CA ASN A 156 7.72 20.32 -11.47
C ASN A 156 7.02 19.44 -12.51
N TRP A 157 7.53 19.45 -13.75
CA TRP A 157 6.99 18.68 -14.86
C TRP A 157 6.98 17.17 -14.60
N VAL A 158 7.89 16.65 -13.76
CA VAL A 158 7.93 15.22 -13.41
C VAL A 158 6.66 14.83 -12.67
N ASN A 159 6.29 15.58 -11.63
CA ASN A 159 5.04 15.36 -10.90
C ASN A 159 3.81 15.66 -11.76
N ALA A 160 3.89 16.65 -12.65
CA ALA A 160 2.79 16.96 -13.58
C ALA A 160 2.54 15.79 -14.56
N ALA A 161 3.60 15.19 -15.10
CA ALA A 161 3.50 14.01 -15.95
C ALA A 161 2.89 12.83 -15.19
N LEU A 162 3.32 12.57 -13.94
CA LEU A 162 2.73 11.52 -13.09
C LEU A 162 1.26 11.81 -12.72
N ALA A 163 0.84 13.07 -12.75
CA ALA A 163 -0.53 13.48 -12.51
C ALA A 163 -1.43 13.41 -13.76
N LEU A 164 -0.95 12.90 -14.91
CA LEU A 164 -1.79 12.76 -16.10
C LEU A 164 -2.99 11.82 -15.82
N PRO A 165 -4.20 12.13 -16.35
CA PRO A 165 -5.40 11.35 -16.08
C PRO A 165 -5.29 9.84 -16.35
N PRO A 166 -4.61 9.36 -17.42
CA PRO A 166 -4.42 7.93 -17.65
C PRO A 166 -3.61 7.23 -16.55
N LEU A 167 -2.55 7.87 -16.04
CA LEU A 167 -1.72 7.32 -14.96
C LEU A 167 -2.49 7.29 -13.64
N GLN A 168 -3.22 8.35 -13.32
CA GLN A 168 -4.09 8.37 -12.14
C GLN A 168 -5.23 7.33 -12.24
N TRP A 169 -5.79 7.12 -13.43
CA TRP A 169 -6.81 6.09 -13.65
C TRP A 169 -6.25 4.68 -13.43
N SER A 170 -5.07 4.38 -13.98
CA SER A 170 -4.37 3.12 -13.69
C SER A 170 -4.10 2.95 -12.19
N GLY A 171 -3.61 4.00 -11.52
CA GLY A 171 -3.39 4.00 -10.06
C GLY A 171 -4.65 3.71 -9.26
N ARG A 172 -5.81 4.26 -9.65
CA ARG A 172 -7.11 3.98 -9.02
C ARG A 172 -7.57 2.53 -9.19
N LEU A 173 -7.23 1.90 -10.32
CA LEU A 173 -7.55 0.50 -10.59
C LEU A 173 -6.53 -0.49 -10.03
N SER A 174 -5.37 -0.02 -9.57
CA SER A 174 -4.23 -0.86 -9.19
C SER A 174 -4.61 -2.03 -8.30
N TYR A 175 -5.41 -1.81 -7.25
CA TYR A 175 -5.89 -2.88 -6.38
C TYR A 175 -6.70 -3.94 -7.13
N SER A 176 -7.72 -3.52 -7.89
CA SER A 176 -8.55 -4.41 -8.70
C SER A 176 -7.75 -5.11 -9.81
N ILE A 177 -6.68 -4.51 -10.34
CA ILE A 177 -5.76 -5.15 -11.30
C ILE A 177 -4.98 -6.28 -10.62
N HIS A 178 -4.43 -6.04 -9.43
CA HIS A 178 -3.73 -7.07 -8.67
C HIS A 178 -4.63 -8.27 -8.35
N LEU A 179 -5.93 -8.03 -8.11
CA LEU A 179 -6.90 -9.08 -7.86
C LEU A 179 -7.13 -9.98 -9.09
N TRP A 180 -7.26 -9.40 -10.28
CA TRP A 180 -7.73 -10.14 -11.47
C TRP A 180 -6.62 -10.64 -12.40
N HIS A 181 -5.48 -9.95 -12.48
CA HIS A 181 -4.44 -10.31 -13.45
C HIS A 181 -3.93 -11.74 -13.24
N TRP A 182 -3.67 -12.13 -11.99
CA TRP A 182 -3.10 -13.44 -11.68
C TRP A 182 -4.07 -14.60 -11.98
N PRO A 183 -5.34 -14.58 -11.52
CA PRO A 183 -6.34 -15.57 -11.95
C PRO A 183 -6.47 -15.67 -13.48
N VAL A 184 -6.56 -14.53 -14.18
CA VAL A 184 -6.69 -14.51 -15.64
C VAL A 184 -5.48 -15.17 -16.31
N ILE A 185 -4.25 -14.85 -15.89
CA ILE A 185 -3.03 -15.43 -16.43
C ILE A 185 -2.96 -16.93 -16.14
N VAL A 186 -3.28 -17.36 -14.92
CA VAL A 186 -3.24 -18.77 -14.51
C VAL A 186 -4.25 -19.60 -15.30
N TYR A 187 -5.51 -19.14 -15.41
CA TYR A 187 -6.52 -19.84 -16.19
C TYR A 187 -6.18 -19.86 -17.68
N ALA A 188 -5.64 -18.77 -18.23
CA ALA A 188 -5.18 -18.75 -19.61
C ALA A 188 -4.05 -19.78 -19.85
N GLY A 189 -3.09 -19.88 -18.93
CA GLY A 189 -2.00 -20.86 -18.97
C GLY A 189 -2.46 -22.31 -18.81
N MET A 190 -3.58 -22.56 -18.13
CA MET A 190 -4.21 -23.89 -18.04
C MET A 190 -4.86 -24.30 -19.36
N LEU A 191 -5.40 -23.34 -20.13
CA LEU A 191 -6.05 -23.60 -21.42
C LEU A 191 -5.03 -23.70 -22.57
N ALA A 192 -3.97 -22.90 -22.52
CA ALA A 192 -2.92 -22.86 -23.52
C ALA A 192 -1.54 -22.75 -22.83
N PRO A 193 -0.65 -23.75 -22.97
CA PRO A 193 0.68 -23.74 -22.36
C PRO A 193 1.56 -22.56 -22.83
N GLU A 194 1.37 -22.12 -24.08
CA GLU A 194 2.05 -20.97 -24.66
C GLU A 194 1.05 -19.98 -25.26
N LEU A 195 0.96 -18.80 -24.65
CA LEU A 195 0.09 -17.72 -25.12
C LEU A 195 0.78 -16.89 -26.20
N THR A 196 0.15 -16.82 -27.38
CA THR A 196 0.52 -15.89 -28.46
C THR A 196 0.41 -14.42 -28.00
N PRO A 197 1.08 -13.47 -28.67
CA PRO A 197 0.98 -12.05 -28.33
C PRO A 197 -0.46 -11.51 -28.34
N ILE A 198 -1.31 -12.03 -29.23
CA ILE A 198 -2.73 -11.66 -29.32
C ILE A 198 -3.50 -12.17 -28.11
N GLU A 199 -3.27 -13.42 -27.69
CA GLU A 199 -3.91 -13.98 -26.49
C GLU A 199 -3.46 -13.27 -25.21
N ARG A 200 -2.19 -12.85 -25.13
CA ARG A 200 -1.71 -12.00 -24.03
C ARG A 200 -2.42 -10.65 -24.00
N LEU A 201 -2.68 -10.06 -25.16
CA LEU A 201 -3.46 -8.82 -25.27
C LEU A 201 -4.91 -9.05 -24.83
N HIS A 202 -5.53 -10.18 -25.18
CA HIS A 202 -6.85 -10.56 -24.67
C HIS A 202 -6.85 -10.74 -23.15
N CYS A 203 -5.84 -11.38 -22.58
CA CYS A 203 -5.70 -11.52 -21.12
C CYS A 203 -5.57 -10.17 -20.42
N LEU A 204 -4.80 -9.24 -20.99
CA LEU A 204 -4.68 -7.87 -20.50
C LEU A 204 -6.03 -7.13 -20.57
N ALA A 205 -6.70 -7.21 -21.71
CA ALA A 205 -8.01 -6.57 -21.91
C ALA A 205 -9.06 -7.13 -20.93
N LEU A 206 -9.10 -8.45 -20.75
CA LEU A 206 -9.99 -9.11 -19.80
C LEU A 206 -9.69 -8.70 -18.37
N THR A 207 -8.40 -8.66 -17.98
CA THR A 207 -7.97 -8.18 -16.68
C THR A 207 -8.47 -6.76 -16.43
N LEU A 208 -8.19 -5.82 -17.35
CA LEU A 208 -8.61 -4.43 -17.20
C LEU A 208 -10.14 -4.28 -17.15
N ALA A 209 -10.88 -5.06 -17.96
CA ALA A 209 -12.33 -5.05 -17.96
C ALA A 209 -12.90 -5.53 -16.62
N LEU A 210 -12.43 -6.67 -16.11
CA LEU A 210 -12.83 -7.20 -14.81
C LEU A 210 -12.45 -6.24 -13.68
N SER A 211 -11.24 -5.67 -13.71
CA SER A 211 -10.78 -4.71 -12.72
C SER A 211 -11.64 -3.44 -12.71
N ALA A 212 -11.97 -2.90 -13.88
CA ALA A 212 -12.85 -1.73 -13.98
C ALA A 212 -14.25 -2.06 -13.46
N LEU A 213 -14.80 -3.22 -13.84
CA LEU A 213 -16.12 -3.67 -13.42
C LEU A 213 -16.21 -3.81 -11.89
N THR A 214 -15.27 -4.53 -11.26
CA THR A 214 -15.26 -4.71 -9.81
C THR A 214 -14.99 -3.40 -9.08
N CYS A 215 -14.09 -2.57 -9.61
CA CYS A 215 -13.82 -1.27 -9.02
C CYS A 215 -15.09 -0.39 -9.01
N HIS A 216 -15.85 -0.37 -10.10
CA HIS A 216 -17.05 0.45 -10.21
C HIS A 216 -18.28 -0.12 -9.49
N LEU A 217 -18.48 -1.43 -9.53
CA LEU A 217 -19.69 -2.07 -9.00
C LEU A 217 -19.58 -2.52 -7.54
N ILE A 218 -18.37 -2.78 -7.04
CA ILE A 218 -18.16 -3.35 -5.70
C ILE A 218 -17.33 -2.37 -4.86
N GLU A 219 -16.14 -2.02 -5.34
CA GLU A 219 -15.16 -1.29 -4.55
C GLU A 219 -15.60 0.15 -4.26
N ASN A 220 -15.98 0.91 -5.30
CA ASN A 220 -16.40 2.30 -5.16
C ASN A 220 -17.68 2.48 -4.33
N PRO A 221 -18.74 1.65 -4.52
CA PRO A 221 -19.92 1.71 -3.66
C PRO A 221 -19.59 1.48 -2.19
N ILE A 222 -18.72 0.52 -1.87
CA ILE A 222 -18.30 0.27 -0.48
C ILE A 222 -17.46 1.43 0.06
N ARG A 223 -16.44 1.89 -0.68
CA ARG A 223 -15.54 2.98 -0.27
C ARG A 223 -16.27 4.31 -0.04
N ARG A 224 -17.32 4.59 -0.82
CA ARG A 224 -18.09 5.84 -0.74
C ARG A 224 -19.31 5.74 0.18
N ASN A 225 -19.60 4.55 0.73
CA ASN A 225 -20.71 4.37 1.65
C ASN A 225 -20.34 4.91 3.04
N GLY A 226 -20.83 6.13 3.33
CA GLY A 226 -20.59 6.81 4.60
C GLY A 226 -21.06 6.02 5.83
N TRP A 227 -22.06 5.14 5.71
CA TRP A 227 -22.54 4.33 6.84
C TRP A 227 -21.56 3.23 7.26
N LEU A 228 -20.91 2.57 6.27
CA LEU A 228 -19.86 1.58 6.49
C LEU A 228 -18.56 2.25 6.99
N MET A 229 -18.21 3.39 6.41
CA MET A 229 -16.96 4.11 6.73
C MET A 229 -17.05 4.95 8.02
N ALA A 230 -18.25 5.26 8.52
CA ALA A 230 -18.44 6.05 9.74
C ALA A 230 -17.98 5.34 11.03
N ASN A 231 -17.87 4.00 11.03
CA ASN A 231 -17.38 3.29 12.19
C ASN A 231 -16.63 2.01 11.78
N ALA A 232 -15.31 2.00 12.00
CA ALA A 232 -14.44 0.87 11.69
C ALA A 232 -14.89 -0.44 12.36
N ALA A 233 -15.61 -0.38 13.48
CA ALA A 233 -16.18 -1.55 14.15
C ALA A 233 -17.34 -2.22 13.37
N ARG A 234 -17.88 -1.58 12.31
CA ARG A 234 -18.93 -2.15 11.44
C ARG A 234 -18.37 -2.92 10.24
N ALA A 235 -17.11 -2.70 9.88
CA ALA A 235 -16.42 -3.43 8.82
C ALA A 235 -16.13 -4.92 9.12
N PRO A 236 -15.80 -5.38 10.35
CA PRO A 236 -15.38 -6.76 10.57
C PRO A 236 -16.50 -7.78 10.35
N VAL A 237 -17.76 -7.45 10.61
CA VAL A 237 -18.90 -8.37 10.42
C VAL A 237 -19.08 -8.79 8.94
N PRO A 238 -19.25 -7.85 7.97
CA PRO A 238 -19.34 -8.23 6.56
C PRO A 238 -18.04 -8.85 6.03
N VAL A 239 -16.88 -8.43 6.53
CA VAL A 239 -15.59 -9.04 6.16
C VAL A 239 -15.52 -10.50 6.62
N LEU A 240 -15.87 -10.79 7.87
CA LEU A 240 -15.90 -12.15 8.41
C LEU A 240 -16.92 -13.02 7.68
N LEU A 241 -18.09 -12.47 7.34
CA LEU A 241 -19.10 -13.19 6.58
C LEU A 241 -18.61 -13.53 5.17
N LEU A 242 -18.06 -12.58 4.43
CA LEU A 242 -17.51 -12.78 3.08
C LEU A 242 -16.30 -13.72 3.08
N THR A 243 -15.44 -13.60 4.09
CA THR A 243 -14.28 -14.50 4.26
C THR A 243 -14.76 -15.91 4.60
N GLY A 244 -15.71 -16.04 5.52
CA GLY A 244 -16.29 -17.31 5.92
C GLY A 244 -16.99 -18.02 4.77
N THR A 245 -17.81 -17.31 3.98
CA THR A 245 -18.45 -17.89 2.78
C THR A 245 -17.43 -18.24 1.71
N GLY A 246 -16.42 -17.40 1.48
CA GLY A 246 -15.33 -17.70 0.55
C GLY A 246 -14.56 -18.97 0.94
N VAL A 247 -14.20 -19.12 2.22
CA VAL A 247 -13.52 -20.32 2.75
C VAL A 247 -14.43 -21.55 2.64
N ALA A 248 -15.71 -21.43 2.99
CA ALA A 248 -16.66 -22.54 2.90
C ALA A 248 -16.86 -22.99 1.44
N ALA A 249 -16.97 -22.05 0.50
CA ALA A 249 -17.09 -22.34 -0.92
C ALA A 249 -15.82 -22.99 -1.48
N ALA A 250 -14.63 -22.47 -1.14
CA ALA A 250 -13.36 -23.06 -1.54
C ALA A 250 -13.16 -24.47 -0.96
N HIS A 251 -13.50 -24.67 0.31
CA HIS A 251 -13.44 -25.99 0.95
C HIS A 251 -14.42 -26.98 0.31
N GLY A 252 -15.65 -26.53 0.03
CA GLY A 252 -16.65 -27.32 -0.67
C GLY A 252 -16.20 -27.72 -2.07
N ASN A 253 -15.66 -26.77 -2.84
CA ASN A 253 -15.12 -27.04 -4.18
C ASN A 253 -13.95 -28.04 -4.13
N ALA A 254 -13.02 -27.88 -3.19
CA ALA A 254 -11.90 -28.81 -3.01
C ALA A 254 -12.39 -30.22 -2.64
N ARG A 255 -13.41 -30.35 -1.77
CA ARG A 255 -14.01 -31.63 -1.40
C ARG A 255 -14.71 -32.32 -2.57
N LEU A 256 -15.38 -31.56 -3.43
CA LEU A 256 -16.03 -32.09 -4.63
C LEU A 256 -14.98 -32.57 -5.64
N ALA A 257 -13.95 -31.77 -5.90
CA ALA A 257 -12.87 -32.14 -6.82
C ALA A 257 -12.09 -33.40 -6.38
N VAL A 258 -11.92 -33.63 -5.07
CA VAL A 258 -11.28 -34.85 -4.55
C VAL A 258 -12.20 -36.07 -4.64
N ARG A 259 -13.52 -35.89 -4.49
CA ARG A 259 -14.49 -36.99 -4.61
C ARG A 259 -14.60 -37.56 -6.02
N ASP A 260 -14.31 -36.77 -7.05
CA ASP A 260 -14.32 -37.22 -8.45
C ASP A 260 -12.99 -37.87 -8.89
N LEU A 261 -12.01 -37.98 -8.00
CA LEU A 261 -10.69 -38.57 -8.27
C LEU A 261 -10.46 -39.95 -7.62
N ASP A 262 -11.37 -40.39 -6.74
CA ASP A 262 -11.37 -41.76 -6.22
C ASP A 262 -12.38 -42.60 -7.03
N PRO A 263 -11.94 -43.64 -7.76
CA PRO A 263 -12.82 -44.53 -8.53
C PRO A 263 -13.71 -45.44 -7.65
#